data_AF-X6P9M6-F1
#
_entry.id   AF-X6P9M6-F1
#
_cell.length_a   1.000
_cell.length_b   1.000
_cell.length_c   1.000
_cell.angle_alpha   90.00
_cell.angle_beta   90.00
_cell.angle_gamma   90.00
#
_symmetry.space_group_name_H-M   'P 1'
#
loop_
_entity.id
_entity.type
_entity.pdbx_description
1 polymer ?
#
loop_
_entity_poly.entity_id
_entity_poly.type
_entity_poly.pdbx_seq_one_letter_code
_entity_poly.pdbx_strand_id
1 'polypeptide(L)'
;MDQLIINFKLRKNVNNYDGLIMIICGHGNDENTFVTSEGKTVSIDKLRMAFNCHEMESFKDFPKIFIVDACRGQNIPKAHEIVLGRNPNKNMPIYGHNDDGFLTVWSTTKGFQVGDLSLLSKSMKDIIISKYKLGYPFKQMLQDVRNDIRKNKSGEWYCVESQDTTDYEIIFTSRKTL
;
A
#
# COMPACT_ATOMS: atom_id res chain seq x y z
N MET A 1 23.48 27.16 -6.02
CA MET A 1 22.44 26.15 -6.31
C MET A 1 23.15 24.82 -6.50
N ASP A 2 22.73 23.76 -5.82
CA ASP A 2 23.50 22.52 -5.70
C ASP A 2 23.63 21.78 -7.03
N GLN A 3 24.82 21.26 -7.34
CA GLN A 3 25.15 20.72 -8.67
C GLN A 3 24.40 19.41 -8.98
N LEU A 4 24.09 18.64 -7.93
CA LEU A 4 23.19 17.48 -7.97
C LEU A 4 21.77 17.85 -8.45
N ILE A 5 21.22 18.97 -7.96
CA ILE A 5 19.86 19.40 -8.30
C ILE A 5 19.76 19.75 -9.80
N ILE A 6 20.81 20.35 -10.35
CA ILE A 6 20.90 20.72 -11.77
C ILE A 6 21.09 19.47 -12.64
N ASN A 7 22.01 18.59 -12.27
CA ASN A 7 22.35 17.39 -13.05
C ASN A 7 21.17 16.40 -13.15
N PHE A 8 20.39 16.26 -12.08
CA PHE A 8 19.29 15.30 -12.02
C PHE A 8 17.90 15.92 -12.27
N LYS A 9 17.83 17.22 -12.64
CA LYS A 9 16.58 17.94 -12.92
C LYS A 9 15.50 17.79 -11.83
N LEU A 10 15.93 17.62 -10.57
CA LEU A 10 15.09 17.19 -9.44
C LEU A 10 13.97 18.16 -9.04
N ARG A 11 13.87 19.32 -9.69
CA ARG A 11 12.85 20.35 -9.43
C ARG A 11 11.60 20.23 -10.29
N LYS A 12 11.63 19.39 -11.33
CA LYS A 12 10.52 19.25 -12.26
C LYS A 12 10.19 17.79 -12.43
N ASN A 13 8.90 17.49 -12.36
CA ASN A 13 8.34 16.19 -12.72
C ASN A 13 8.36 16.00 -14.25
N VAL A 14 9.55 16.05 -14.86
CA VAL A 14 9.74 15.97 -16.32
C VAL A 14 9.23 14.66 -16.91
N ASN A 15 9.09 13.64 -16.09
CA ASN A 15 8.61 12.32 -16.47
C ASN A 15 7.10 12.14 -16.25
N ASN A 16 6.39 13.19 -15.79
CA ASN A 16 4.95 13.19 -15.51
C ASN A 16 4.51 12.01 -14.63
N TYR A 17 5.24 11.75 -13.54
CA TYR A 17 4.80 10.83 -12.50
C TYR A 17 3.46 11.29 -11.94
N ASP A 18 2.52 10.36 -11.82
CA ASP A 18 1.15 10.57 -11.38
C ASP A 18 0.85 9.85 -10.06
N GLY A 19 1.89 9.40 -9.35
CA GLY A 19 1.75 8.66 -8.11
C GLY A 19 3.07 8.17 -7.53
N LEU A 20 2.98 7.61 -6.33
CA LEU A 20 4.05 6.92 -5.63
C LEU A 20 3.56 5.52 -5.26
N ILE A 21 4.38 4.50 -5.54
CA ILE A 21 4.21 3.16 -4.98
C ILE A 21 5.46 2.86 -4.18
N MET A 22 5.27 2.56 -2.90
CA MET A 22 6.32 2.12 -2.00
C MET A 22 6.03 0.71 -1.52
N ILE A 23 7.00 -0.18 -1.68
CA ILE A 23 6.91 -1.57 -1.24
C ILE A 23 7.97 -1.78 -0.16
N ILE A 24 7.54 -2.19 1.03
CA ILE A 24 8.41 -2.46 2.17
C ILE A 24 8.22 -3.94 2.52
N CYS A 25 9.29 -4.72 2.43
CA CYS A 25 9.27 -6.14 2.80
C CYS A 25 10.36 -6.41 3.83
N GLY A 26 10.02 -7.13 4.89
CA GLY A 26 10.99 -7.67 5.84
C GLY A 26 10.41 -7.83 7.24
N HIS A 27 11.26 -7.82 8.26
CA HIS A 27 10.81 -8.03 9.63
C HIS A 27 10.19 -6.77 10.23
N GLY A 28 9.15 -6.96 11.02
CA GLY A 28 8.51 -5.91 11.80
C GLY A 28 8.24 -6.36 13.22
N ASN A 29 7.72 -5.45 14.03
CA ASN A 29 7.33 -5.72 15.42
C ASN A 29 5.91 -5.22 15.70
N ASP A 30 5.51 -5.24 16.97
CA ASP A 30 4.17 -4.93 17.46
C ASP A 30 3.72 -3.46 17.22
N GLU A 31 4.60 -2.58 16.68
CA GLU A 31 4.42 -1.12 16.60
C GLU A 31 4.47 -0.51 15.18
N ASN A 32 3.96 -1.19 14.14
CA ASN A 32 4.03 -0.70 12.75
C ASN A 32 5.44 -0.25 12.35
N THR A 33 6.43 -1.08 12.68
CA THR A 33 7.82 -0.78 12.37
C THR A 33 8.42 -1.84 11.48
N PHE A 34 9.53 -1.48 10.86
CA PHE A 34 10.41 -2.40 10.16
C PHE A 34 11.77 -2.44 10.87
N VAL A 35 12.36 -3.64 10.94
CA VAL A 35 13.66 -3.91 11.56
C VAL A 35 14.74 -3.91 10.48
N THR A 36 15.74 -3.05 10.63
CA THR A 36 16.89 -2.96 9.71
C THR A 36 17.87 -4.11 9.91
N SER A 37 18.81 -4.27 8.97
CA SER A 37 19.91 -5.25 9.09
C SER A 37 20.76 -5.09 10.36
N GLU A 38 20.83 -3.87 10.89
CA GLU A 38 21.53 -3.54 12.12
C GLU A 38 20.72 -3.85 13.39
N GLY A 39 19.54 -4.47 13.25
CA GLY A 39 18.61 -4.74 14.35
C GLY A 39 17.92 -3.48 14.89
N LYS A 40 18.01 -2.34 14.20
CA LYS A 40 17.36 -1.09 14.60
C LYS A 40 15.94 -1.03 14.05
N THR A 41 15.07 -0.33 14.76
CA THR A 41 13.67 -0.20 14.40
C THR A 41 13.38 1.14 13.73
N VAL A 42 12.66 1.12 12.60
CA VAL A 42 12.18 2.30 11.88
C VAL A 42 10.66 2.28 11.82
N SER A 43 10.02 3.36 12.25
CA SER A 43 8.56 3.50 12.17
C SER A 43 8.11 3.68 10.73
N ILE A 44 7.17 2.85 10.29
CA ILE A 44 6.55 2.97 8.97
C ILE A 44 5.66 4.21 8.93
N ASP A 45 5.03 4.58 10.04
CA ASP A 45 4.24 5.82 10.13
C ASP A 45 5.12 7.06 9.90
N LYS A 46 6.32 7.11 10.49
CA LYS A 46 7.28 8.19 10.20
C LYS A 46 7.68 8.24 8.73
N LEU A 47 7.85 7.06 8.11
CA LEU A 47 8.22 6.96 6.70
C LEU A 47 7.06 7.44 5.81
N ARG A 48 5.82 7.06 6.13
CA ARG A 48 4.59 7.53 5.47
C ARG A 48 4.44 9.06 5.58
N MET A 49 4.66 9.61 6.77
CA MET A 49 4.57 11.06 7.03
C MET A 49 5.54 11.87 6.16
N ALA A 50 6.70 11.33 5.79
CA ALA A 50 7.65 12.02 4.92
C ALA A 50 7.12 12.27 3.49
N PHE A 51 6.02 11.62 3.09
CA PHE A 51 5.38 11.77 1.79
C PHE A 51 4.00 12.45 1.87
N ASN A 52 3.67 13.06 3.01
CA ASN A 52 2.40 13.76 3.16
C ASN A 52 2.36 15.04 2.28
N CYS A 53 1.18 15.66 2.19
CA CYS A 53 0.96 16.80 1.30
C CYS A 53 1.73 18.09 1.68
N HIS A 54 2.29 18.16 2.88
CA HIS A 54 3.10 19.28 3.36
C HIS A 54 4.61 19.03 3.22
N GLU A 55 5.06 17.85 3.64
CA GLU A 55 6.48 17.46 3.59
C GLU A 55 6.93 17.22 2.14
N MET A 56 6.03 16.72 1.29
CA MET A 56 6.30 16.47 -0.11
C MET A 56 5.16 16.97 -1.01
N GLU A 57 5.06 18.30 -1.14
CA GLU A 57 4.01 18.98 -1.91
C GLU A 57 3.88 18.47 -3.36
N SER A 58 4.96 17.95 -3.95
CA SER A 58 4.92 17.30 -5.27
C SER A 58 3.97 16.08 -5.36
N PHE A 59 3.54 15.52 -4.23
CA PHE A 59 2.57 14.43 -4.15
C PHE A 59 1.22 14.85 -3.56
N LYS A 60 0.97 16.15 -3.35
CA LYS A 60 -0.22 16.67 -2.66
C LYS A 60 -1.55 16.15 -3.20
N ASP A 61 -1.65 15.89 -4.50
CA ASP A 61 -2.88 15.43 -5.17
C ASP A 61 -2.70 14.12 -5.95
N PHE A 62 -1.63 13.37 -5.65
CA PHE A 62 -1.33 12.10 -6.32
C PHE A 62 -1.50 10.90 -5.38
N PRO A 63 -1.92 9.72 -5.90
CA PRO A 63 -1.99 8.50 -5.12
C PRO A 63 -0.64 8.11 -4.52
N LYS A 64 -0.64 7.80 -3.23
CA LYS A 64 0.51 7.31 -2.47
C LYS A 64 0.19 5.92 -1.94
N ILE A 65 0.63 4.89 -2.66
CA ILE A 65 0.33 3.49 -2.36
C ILE A 65 1.49 2.89 -1.58
N PHE A 66 1.21 2.42 -0.37
CA PHE A 66 2.17 1.69 0.46
C PHE A 66 1.75 0.22 0.50
N ILE A 67 2.67 -0.68 0.19
CA ILE A 67 2.49 -2.13 0.32
C ILE A 67 3.52 -2.59 1.34
N VAL A 68 3.04 -3.02 2.51
CA VAL A 68 3.89 -3.45 3.61
C VAL A 68 3.70 -4.93 3.86
N ASP A 69 4.75 -5.70 3.57
CA ASP A 69 4.86 -7.11 3.90
C ASP A 69 5.81 -7.30 5.08
N ALA A 70 5.27 -7.13 6.29
CA ALA A 70 6.03 -7.26 7.54
C ALA A 70 5.10 -7.68 8.69
N CYS A 71 5.67 -8.36 9.69
CA CYS A 71 4.97 -8.66 10.94
C CYS A 71 4.52 -7.36 11.64
N ARG A 72 3.36 -7.42 12.30
CA ARG A 72 2.83 -6.32 13.12
C ARG A 72 2.54 -6.75 14.55
N GLY A 73 3.17 -7.85 14.98
CA GLY A 73 2.97 -8.48 16.26
C GLY A 73 3.52 -9.91 16.29
N GLN A 74 3.36 -10.57 17.44
CA GLN A 74 3.81 -11.96 17.63
C GLN A 74 2.70 -13.01 17.53
N ASN A 75 1.42 -12.61 17.46
CA ASN A 75 0.32 -13.58 17.46
C ASN A 75 0.20 -14.29 16.10
N ILE A 76 -0.23 -15.55 16.12
CA ILE A 76 -0.59 -16.28 14.90
C ILE A 76 -2.06 -15.96 14.55
N PRO A 77 -2.36 -15.55 13.30
CA PRO A 77 -3.76 -15.31 12.90
C PRO A 77 -4.62 -16.57 13.06
N LYS A 78 -5.87 -16.38 13.52
CA LYS A 78 -6.87 -17.46 13.58
C LYS A 78 -7.91 -17.25 12.47
N ALA A 79 -7.97 -18.18 11.53
CA ALA A 79 -8.97 -18.15 10.46
C ALA A 79 -10.37 -18.53 10.97
N HIS A 80 -11.39 -17.84 10.48
CA HIS A 80 -12.81 -18.19 10.67
C HIS A 80 -13.62 -17.76 9.44
N GLU A 81 -14.82 -18.34 9.28
CA GLU A 81 -15.70 -18.12 8.14
C GLU A 81 -16.43 -16.76 8.22
N ILE A 82 -16.57 -16.04 7.10
CA ILE A 82 -17.11 -14.66 7.05
C ILE A 82 -18.24 -14.56 6.00
N VAL A 83 -19.37 -13.94 6.36
CA VAL A 83 -20.48 -13.58 5.46
C VAL A 83 -20.45 -12.07 5.18
N LEU A 84 -20.47 -11.67 3.89
CA LEU A 84 -20.32 -10.27 3.44
C LEU A 84 -21.67 -9.53 3.37
N GLY A 85 -21.72 -8.30 3.89
CA GLY A 85 -22.84 -7.36 3.69
C GLY A 85 -22.36 -6.01 3.14
N ARG A 86 -23.11 -5.40 2.22
CA ARG A 86 -22.85 -4.06 1.63
C ARG A 86 -24.05 -3.14 1.81
N ASN A 87 -23.80 -1.85 2.06
CA ASN A 87 -24.58 -0.73 1.49
C ASN A 87 -23.90 0.63 1.78
N PRO A 88 -23.87 1.58 0.81
CA PRO A 88 -23.42 2.96 1.03
C PRO A 88 -24.57 3.98 0.94
N ASN A 89 -24.45 5.12 1.64
CA ASN A 89 -24.77 6.47 1.15
C ASN A 89 -24.66 7.55 2.23
N LYS A 90 -23.95 8.65 1.94
CA LYS A 90 -24.42 10.05 1.97
C LYS A 90 -23.26 11.04 1.72
N ASN A 91 -23.49 12.06 0.89
CA ASN A 91 -22.57 13.18 0.66
C ASN A 91 -22.80 14.31 1.69
N MET A 92 -21.71 14.76 2.30
CA MET A 92 -21.56 15.98 3.10
C MET A 92 -20.27 16.69 2.63
N PRO A 93 -20.08 18.00 2.91
CA PRO A 93 -18.87 18.71 2.49
C PRO A 93 -17.60 18.04 3.03
N ILE A 94 -16.60 17.88 2.16
CA ILE A 94 -15.35 17.15 2.41
C ILE A 94 -14.27 18.16 2.77
N TYR A 95 -13.66 18.01 3.94
CA TYR A 95 -12.46 18.73 4.35
C TYR A 95 -11.26 17.85 4.07
N GLY A 96 -10.21 18.42 3.46
CA GLY A 96 -8.97 17.69 3.21
C GLY A 96 -8.07 17.66 4.45
N HIS A 97 -7.34 16.56 4.64
CA HIS A 97 -6.41 16.32 5.73
C HIS A 97 -5.00 15.99 5.22
N ASN A 98 -4.00 16.14 6.08
CA ASN A 98 -2.58 15.95 5.73
C ASN A 98 -2.27 14.54 5.18
N ASP A 99 -3.06 13.57 5.64
CA ASP A 99 -2.92 12.16 5.35
C ASP A 99 -3.83 11.68 4.21
N ASP A 100 -4.41 12.58 3.42
CA ASP A 100 -5.24 12.22 2.28
C ASP A 100 -4.41 11.67 1.11
N GLY A 101 -5.06 10.84 0.29
CA GLY A 101 -4.45 10.26 -0.90
C GLY A 101 -3.48 9.09 -0.61
N PHE A 102 -3.49 8.55 0.61
CA PHE A 102 -2.76 7.33 0.97
C PHE A 102 -3.63 6.09 0.86
N LEU A 103 -3.08 5.05 0.24
CA LEU A 103 -3.61 3.69 0.30
C LEU A 103 -2.52 2.78 0.85
N THR A 104 -2.68 2.31 2.08
CA THR A 104 -1.74 1.37 2.71
C THR A 104 -2.32 -0.03 2.73
N VAL A 105 -1.60 -1.00 2.17
CA VAL A 105 -1.94 -2.42 2.15
C VAL A 105 -0.93 -3.15 3.03
N TRP A 106 -1.41 -3.74 4.13
CA TRP A 106 -0.60 -4.54 5.03
C TRP A 106 -0.82 -6.03 4.78
N SER A 107 0.22 -6.86 4.83
CA SER A 107 0.08 -8.32 4.76
C SER A 107 -0.68 -8.93 5.94
N THR A 108 -0.72 -8.22 7.07
CA THR A 108 -1.48 -8.62 8.25
C THR A 108 -2.04 -7.44 9.04
N THR A 109 -3.02 -7.71 9.92
CA THR A 109 -3.56 -6.75 10.89
C THR A 109 -2.61 -6.59 12.07
N LYS A 110 -2.75 -5.49 12.82
CA LYS A 110 -1.93 -5.25 14.01
C LYS A 110 -2.06 -6.40 15.01
N GLY A 111 -0.94 -6.77 15.63
CA GLY A 111 -0.84 -7.82 16.63
C GLY A 111 -0.43 -9.19 16.09
N PHE A 112 -0.34 -9.37 14.76
CA PHE A 112 -0.04 -10.67 14.16
C PHE A 112 1.29 -10.72 13.42
N GLN A 113 1.88 -11.91 13.36
CA GLN A 113 3.03 -12.21 12.52
C GLN A 113 2.58 -12.68 11.12
N VAL A 114 3.51 -12.63 10.18
CA VAL A 114 3.35 -13.11 8.81
C VAL A 114 4.40 -14.17 8.57
N GLY A 115 4.04 -15.22 7.82
CA GLY A 115 5.01 -16.24 7.43
C GLY A 115 6.08 -15.64 6.51
N ASP A 116 7.33 -16.12 6.63
CA ASP A 116 8.42 -15.75 5.71
C ASP A 116 8.19 -16.40 4.34
N LEU A 117 7.22 -15.85 3.60
CA LEU A 117 6.71 -16.36 2.34
C LEU A 117 6.43 -15.21 1.38
N SER A 118 6.51 -15.49 0.09
CA SER A 118 6.23 -14.51 -0.98
C SER A 118 4.75 -14.45 -1.37
N LEU A 119 3.84 -14.93 -0.51
CA LEU A 119 2.45 -15.15 -0.91
C LEU A 119 1.71 -13.85 -1.25
N LEU A 120 1.87 -12.79 -0.43
CA LEU A 120 1.28 -11.49 -0.73
C LEU A 120 1.80 -10.93 -2.06
N SER A 121 3.13 -10.87 -2.23
CA SER A 121 3.74 -10.28 -3.43
C SER A 121 3.41 -11.05 -4.70
N LYS A 122 3.37 -12.40 -4.63
CA LYS A 122 2.95 -13.24 -5.75
C LYS A 122 1.50 -13.01 -6.13
N SER A 123 0.59 -13.05 -5.15
CA SER A 123 -0.84 -12.83 -5.38
C SER A 123 -1.13 -11.44 -5.97
N MET A 124 -0.52 -10.40 -5.39
CA MET A 124 -0.58 -9.02 -5.90
C MET A 124 -0.10 -8.95 -7.36
N LYS A 125 1.08 -9.50 -7.66
CA LYS A 125 1.64 -9.50 -9.01
C LYS A 125 0.70 -10.16 -10.02
N ASP A 126 0.26 -11.38 -9.75
CA ASP A 126 -0.51 -12.18 -10.71
C ASP A 126 -1.87 -11.54 -11.00
N ILE A 127 -2.54 -11.01 -9.97
CA ILE A 127 -3.84 -10.34 -10.12
C ILE A 127 -3.70 -8.97 -10.78
N ILE A 128 -2.73 -8.15 -10.37
CA ILE A 128 -2.54 -6.83 -10.97
C ILE A 128 -2.19 -6.99 -12.45
N ILE A 129 -1.25 -7.87 -12.82
CA ILE A 129 -0.85 -8.09 -14.22
C ILE A 129 -2.03 -8.56 -15.08
N SER A 130 -2.89 -9.44 -14.54
CA SER A 130 -4.03 -9.96 -15.31
C SER A 130 -5.15 -8.93 -15.51
N LYS A 131 -5.26 -7.91 -14.64
CA LYS A 131 -6.41 -6.99 -14.64
C LYS A 131 -6.10 -5.53 -14.99
N TYR A 132 -4.86 -5.06 -14.84
CA TYR A 132 -4.55 -3.63 -15.00
C TYR A 132 -4.90 -3.10 -16.40
N LYS A 133 -4.69 -3.90 -17.46
CA LYS A 133 -5.01 -3.51 -18.84
C LYS A 133 -6.52 -3.42 -19.12
N LEU A 134 -7.35 -3.97 -18.23
CA LEU A 134 -8.80 -4.00 -18.38
C LEU A 134 -9.48 -2.76 -17.76
N GLY A 135 -8.70 -1.80 -17.24
CA GLY A 135 -9.23 -0.63 -16.53
C GLY A 135 -9.87 -0.99 -15.19
N TYR A 136 -9.53 -2.16 -14.64
CA TYR A 136 -10.11 -2.64 -13.40
C TYR A 136 -9.68 -1.74 -12.22
N PRO A 137 -10.58 -1.33 -11.31
CA PRO A 137 -10.19 -0.53 -10.16
C PRO A 137 -9.26 -1.31 -9.22
N PHE A 138 -8.20 -0.67 -8.74
CA PHE A 138 -7.22 -1.31 -7.86
C PHE A 138 -7.85 -1.82 -6.56
N LYS A 139 -8.84 -1.10 -6.02
CA LYS A 139 -9.63 -1.55 -4.86
C LYS A 139 -10.31 -2.91 -5.06
N GLN A 140 -10.78 -3.19 -6.27
CA GLN A 140 -11.36 -4.49 -6.61
C GLN A 140 -10.27 -5.55 -6.75
N MET A 141 -9.12 -5.21 -7.36
CA MET A 141 -7.95 -6.11 -7.40
C MET A 141 -7.51 -6.50 -5.98
N LEU A 142 -7.52 -5.58 -5.01
CA LEU A 142 -7.19 -5.89 -3.61
C LEU A 142 -8.18 -6.86 -2.96
N GLN A 143 -9.46 -6.82 -3.34
CA GLN A 143 -10.44 -7.82 -2.92
C GLN A 143 -10.11 -9.19 -3.52
N ASP A 144 -9.70 -9.22 -4.78
CA ASP A 144 -9.28 -10.46 -5.43
C ASP A 144 -8.00 -11.03 -4.81
N VAL A 145 -7.03 -10.18 -4.47
CA VAL A 145 -5.78 -10.57 -3.79
C VAL A 145 -6.08 -11.22 -2.45
N ARG A 146 -6.97 -10.63 -1.66
CA ARG A 146 -7.45 -11.24 -0.41
C ARG A 146 -8.07 -12.62 -0.65
N ASN A 147 -8.92 -12.73 -1.66
CA ASN A 147 -9.61 -13.98 -1.98
C ASN A 147 -8.65 -15.06 -2.48
N ASP A 148 -7.64 -14.69 -3.26
CA ASP A 148 -6.60 -15.59 -3.75
C ASP A 148 -5.70 -16.07 -2.62
N ILE A 149 -5.19 -15.17 -1.77
CA ILE A 149 -4.37 -15.53 -0.60
C ILE A 149 -5.11 -16.52 0.31
N ARG A 150 -6.39 -16.28 0.61
CA ARG A 150 -7.22 -17.19 1.43
C ARG A 150 -7.39 -18.59 0.85
N LYS A 151 -7.27 -18.76 -0.47
CA LYS A 151 -7.40 -20.05 -1.16
C LYS A 151 -6.06 -20.79 -1.31
N ASN A 152 -4.95 -20.11 -1.10
CA ASN A 152 -3.62 -20.68 -1.25
C ASN A 152 -3.14 -21.36 0.04
N LYS A 153 -2.23 -22.33 -0.10
CA LYS A 153 -1.50 -22.88 1.05
C LYS A 153 -0.77 -21.75 1.77
N SER A 154 -0.78 -21.80 3.10
CA SER A 154 -0.19 -20.77 3.96
C SER A 154 -0.95 -19.43 3.98
N GLY A 155 -2.14 -19.37 3.37
CA GLY A 155 -3.03 -18.21 3.43
C GLY A 155 -3.48 -17.86 4.85
N GLU A 156 -3.47 -18.83 5.77
CA GLU A 156 -3.82 -18.63 7.19
C GLU A 156 -2.88 -17.68 7.93
N TRP A 157 -1.67 -17.44 7.41
CA TRP A 157 -0.69 -16.51 7.98
C TRP A 157 -0.93 -15.05 7.56
N TYR A 158 -1.88 -14.81 6.66
CA TYR A 158 -2.11 -13.50 6.06
C TYR A 158 -3.51 -12.98 6.37
N CYS A 159 -3.57 -11.81 7.01
CA CYS A 159 -4.81 -11.08 7.26
C CYS A 159 -4.73 -9.70 6.59
N VAL A 160 -4.82 -9.67 5.25
CA VAL A 160 -4.53 -8.46 4.47
C VAL A 160 -5.47 -7.29 4.82
N GLU A 161 -4.91 -6.24 5.40
CA GLU A 161 -5.60 -5.01 5.79
C GLU A 161 -5.35 -3.92 4.74
N SER A 162 -6.37 -3.12 4.43
CA SER A 162 -6.22 -1.94 3.58
C SER A 162 -6.75 -0.74 4.31
N GLN A 163 -5.94 0.29 4.44
CA GLN A 163 -6.28 1.59 4.99
C GLN A 163 -6.27 2.58 3.84
N ASP A 164 -7.43 3.16 3.56
CA ASP A 164 -7.70 3.93 2.35
C ASP A 164 -8.23 5.31 2.74
N THR A 165 -7.45 6.34 2.41
CA THR A 165 -7.77 7.76 2.62
C THR A 165 -7.94 8.49 1.28
N THR A 166 -7.99 7.74 0.17
CA THR A 166 -8.23 8.31 -1.15
C THR A 166 -9.72 8.62 -1.31
N ASP A 167 -10.04 9.76 -1.92
CA ASP A 167 -11.39 10.17 -2.30
C ASP A 167 -11.71 9.86 -3.78
N TYR A 168 -10.81 9.17 -4.47
CA TYR A 168 -10.89 8.77 -5.87
C TYR A 168 -10.58 7.28 -6.07
N GLU A 169 -10.99 6.73 -7.22
CA GLU A 169 -10.61 5.38 -7.61
C GLU A 169 -9.22 5.37 -8.27
N ILE A 170 -8.35 4.47 -7.83
CA ILE A 170 -7.05 4.22 -8.46
C ILE A 170 -7.23 3.17 -9.56
N ILE A 171 -6.84 3.53 -10.79
CA ILE A 171 -6.83 2.63 -11.95
C ILE A 171 -5.44 2.65 -12.57
N PHE A 172 -4.80 1.48 -12.66
CA PHE A 172 -3.51 1.35 -13.34
C PHE A 172 -3.71 1.30 -14.86
N THR A 173 -2.81 1.95 -15.60
CA THR A 173 -2.81 1.92 -17.07
C THR A 173 -1.41 1.59 -17.58
N SER A 174 -1.34 0.96 -18.76
CA SER A 174 -0.04 0.80 -19.43
C SER A 174 0.46 2.17 -19.87
N ARG A 175 1.73 2.48 -19.56
CA ARG A 175 2.38 3.68 -20.09
C ARG A 175 2.26 3.66 -21.60
N LYS A 176 1.58 4.65 -22.17
CA LYS A 176 1.58 4.87 -23.61
C LYS A 176 2.99 5.29 -23.99
N THR A 177 3.68 4.47 -24.76
CA THR A 177 4.89 4.91 -25.45
C THR A 177 4.46 6.04 -26.38
N LEU A 178 4.92 7.25 -26.06
CA LEU A 178 4.81 8.41 -26.96
C LEU A 178 5.78 8.23 -28.13
#